data_AF-L5NYR2-F1
#
_entry.id   AF-L5NYR2-F1
#
_cell.length_a   1.000
_cell.length_b   1.000
_cell.length_c   1.000
_cell.angle_alpha   90.00
_cell.angle_beta   90.00
_cell.angle_gamma   90.00
#
_symmetry.space_group_name_H-M   'P 1'
#
loop_
_entity.id
_entity.type
_entity.pdbx_description
1 polymer ?
#
loop_
_entity_poly.entity_id
_entity_poly.type
_entity_poly.pdbx_seq_one_letter_code
_entity_poly.pdbx_strand_id
1 'polypeptide(L)'
;MFRQFREEVETALSAALSSLDLPTDDLGVEEPPEDVPATLASSVAFRLAGVVGAPPPKIAADIAEELSVEGYDYLAAVDTQGPYV
;
A
#
# COMPACT_ATOMS: atom_id res chain seq x y z
N MET A 1 4.92 -13.32 11.20
CA MET A 1 4.03 -12.93 10.10
C MET A 1 3.87 -14.06 9.09
N PHE A 2 2.68 -14.26 8.52
CA PHE A 2 2.43 -15.23 7.46
C PHE A 2 3.04 -14.74 6.13
N ARG A 3 4.04 -15.46 5.62
CA ARG A 3 4.88 -15.00 4.49
C ARG A 3 4.08 -14.82 3.20
N GLN A 4 3.14 -15.72 2.92
CA GLN A 4 2.32 -15.64 1.70
C GLN A 4 1.42 -14.40 1.70
N PHE A 5 0.82 -14.03 2.84
CA PHE A 5 0.06 -12.79 2.94
C PHE A 5 0.92 -11.55 2.65
N ARG A 6 2.16 -11.51 3.16
CA ARG A 6 3.10 -10.43 2.83
C ARG A 6 3.36 -10.36 1.32
N GLU A 7 3.67 -11.49 0.72
CA GLU A 7 4.01 -11.58 -0.70
C GLU A 7 2.83 -11.11 -1.58
N GLU A 8 1.60 -11.46 -1.24
CA GLU A 8 0.41 -10.98 -1.95
C GLU A 8 0.19 -9.48 -1.78
N VAL A 9 0.37 -8.93 -0.57
CA VAL A 9 0.28 -7.48 -0.31
C VAL A 9 1.33 -6.74 -1.13
N GLU A 10 2.59 -7.19 -1.12
CA GLU A 10 3.68 -6.58 -1.88
C GLU A 10 3.43 -6.66 -3.39
N THR A 11 2.84 -7.77 -3.87
CA THR A 11 2.47 -7.96 -5.29
C THR A 11 1.34 -7.01 -5.69
N ALA A 12 0.26 -6.95 -4.92
CA ALA A 12 -0.88 -6.08 -5.19
C ALA A 12 -0.48 -4.61 -5.18
N LEU A 13 0.32 -4.21 -4.19
CA LEU A 13 0.82 -2.84 -4.07
C LEU A 13 1.76 -2.48 -5.23
N SER A 14 2.68 -3.38 -5.60
CA SER A 14 3.57 -3.16 -6.76
C SER A 14 2.78 -3.03 -8.07
N ALA A 15 1.72 -3.82 -8.24
CA ALA A 15 0.86 -3.75 -9.42
C ALA A 15 0.12 -2.40 -9.49
N ALA A 16 -0.46 -1.95 -8.38
CA ALA A 16 -1.13 -0.65 -8.30
C ALA A 16 -0.17 0.51 -8.61
N LEU A 17 1.01 0.52 -7.98
CA LEU A 17 2.04 1.53 -8.24
C LEU A 17 2.51 1.53 -9.69
N SER A 18 2.69 0.34 -10.29
CA SER A 18 3.06 0.23 -11.71
C SER A 18 1.98 0.78 -12.63
N SER A 19 0.70 0.56 -12.32
CA SER A 19 -0.44 1.12 -13.07
C SER A 19 -0.50 2.65 -13.00
N LEU A 20 -0.06 3.23 -11.87
CA LEU A 20 0.05 4.68 -11.67
C LEU A 20 1.36 5.28 -12.19
N ASP A 21 2.23 4.50 -12.87
CA ASP A 21 3.57 4.91 -13.29
C ASP A 21 4.46 5.41 -12.12
N LEU A 22 4.30 4.81 -10.94
CA LEU A 22 5.03 5.15 -9.71
C LEU A 22 6.17 4.15 -9.41
N PRO A 23 7.26 4.61 -8.74
CA PRO A 23 8.34 3.73 -8.29
C PRO A 23 7.87 2.59 -7.37
N THR A 24 8.45 1.39 -7.56
CA THR A 24 8.12 0.18 -6.79
C THR A 24 9.29 -0.35 -5.93
N ASP A 25 10.42 0.36 -5.92
CA ASP A 25 11.66 -0.11 -5.26
C ASP A 25 11.56 -0.20 -3.72
N ASP A 26 10.70 0.61 -3.11
CA ASP A 26 10.44 0.60 -1.67
C ASP A 26 8.95 0.76 -1.37
N LEU A 27 8.32 -0.39 -1.13
CA LEU A 27 6.89 -0.50 -0.84
C LEU A 27 6.54 -0.14 0.61
N GLY A 28 7.52 0.05 1.50
CA GLY A 28 7.28 0.43 2.89
C GLY A 28 6.33 -0.46 3.70
N VAL A 29 6.26 -1.76 3.41
CA VAL A 29 5.33 -2.71 4.06
C VAL A 29 5.84 -3.12 5.45
N GLU A 30 5.12 -2.73 6.49
CA GLU A 30 5.51 -2.85 7.89
C GLU A 30 4.36 -3.30 8.81
N GLU A 31 4.70 -3.61 10.07
CA GLU A 31 3.68 -3.86 11.09
C GLU A 31 2.96 -2.53 11.40
N PRO A 32 1.62 -2.53 11.42
CA PRO A 32 0.86 -1.31 11.66
C PRO A 32 1.06 -0.82 13.11
N PRO A 33 0.91 0.48 13.35
CA PRO A 33 0.80 1.03 14.71
C PRO A 33 -0.32 0.34 15.52
N GLU A 34 -0.20 0.32 16.86
CA GLU A 34 -1.15 -0.38 17.74
C GLU A 34 -2.61 0.09 17.60
N ASP A 35 -2.82 1.33 17.14
CA ASP A 35 -4.13 1.97 16.95
C ASP A 35 -4.67 1.86 15.51
N VAL A 36 -3.95 1.21 14.60
CA VAL A 36 -4.38 1.00 13.22
C VAL A 36 -4.94 -0.43 13.10
N PRO A 37 -6.24 -0.60 12.77
CA PRO A 37 -6.89 -1.90 12.72
C PRO A 37 -6.57 -2.66 11.42
N ALA A 38 -5.29 -2.89 11.14
CA ALA A 38 -4.80 -3.58 9.96
C ALA A 38 -3.88 -4.75 10.33
N THR A 39 -3.65 -5.65 9.37
CA THR A 39 -2.65 -6.73 9.53
C THR A 39 -1.26 -6.29 9.06
N LEU A 40 -1.21 -5.40 8.08
CA LEU A 40 -0.04 -4.72 7.56
C LEU A 40 -0.41 -3.28 7.25
N ALA A 41 0.58 -2.40 7.25
CA ALA A 41 0.47 -1.06 6.69
C ALA A 41 1.60 -0.81 5.70
N SER A 42 1.36 0.04 4.72
CA SER A 42 2.38 0.59 3.85
C SER A 42 2.53 2.09 4.04
N SER A 43 3.76 2.52 4.32
CA SER A 43 4.13 3.94 4.33
C SER A 43 4.66 4.43 2.97
N VAL A 44 4.34 3.74 1.86
CA VAL A 44 4.85 4.09 0.52
C VAL A 44 4.44 5.50 0.08
N ALA A 45 3.24 5.95 0.48
CA ALA A 45 2.76 7.28 0.13
C ALA A 45 3.65 8.40 0.70
N PHE A 46 4.26 8.20 1.88
CA PHE A 46 5.25 9.14 2.42
C PHE A 46 6.51 9.21 1.56
N ARG A 47 7.00 8.06 1.09
CA ARG A 47 8.20 7.96 0.25
C ARG A 47 7.98 8.62 -1.10
N LEU A 48 6.77 8.45 -1.65
CA LEU A 48 6.38 8.97 -2.96
C LEU A 48 6.02 10.45 -2.94
N ALA A 49 5.79 11.07 -1.78
CA ALA A 49 5.40 12.48 -1.69
C ALA A 49 6.37 13.44 -2.41
N GLY A 50 7.67 13.19 -2.31
CA GLY A 50 8.69 13.97 -3.02
C GLY A 50 8.71 13.74 -4.54
N VAL A 51 8.29 12.54 -4.98
CA VAL A 51 8.25 12.15 -6.41
C VAL A 51 7.00 12.72 -7.08
N VAL A 52 5.85 12.56 -6.43
CA VAL A 52 4.53 12.97 -6.95
C VAL A 52 4.27 14.47 -6.73
N GLY A 53 4.91 15.08 -5.74
CA GLY A 53 4.67 16.49 -5.39
C GLY A 53 3.30 16.71 -4.75
N ALA A 54 2.74 15.68 -4.11
CA ALA A 54 1.42 15.69 -3.49
C ALA A 54 1.49 15.31 -2.00
N PRO A 55 0.51 15.72 -1.18
CA PRO A 55 0.49 15.33 0.22
C PRO A 55 0.27 13.81 0.35
N PRO A 56 0.99 13.12 1.26
CA PRO A 56 0.93 11.66 1.41
C PRO A 56 -0.49 11.08 1.53
N PRO A 57 -1.45 11.68 2.28
CA PRO A 57 -2.80 11.12 2.35
C PRO A 57 -3.55 11.08 1.02
N LYS A 58 -3.27 12.02 0.11
CA LYS A 58 -3.84 11.97 -1.24
C LYS A 58 -3.26 10.79 -2.02
N ILE A 59 -1.94 10.62 -1.95
CA ILE A 59 -1.23 9.54 -2.64
C ILE A 59 -1.71 8.18 -2.13
N ALA A 60 -1.91 8.03 -0.81
CA ALA A 60 -2.45 6.81 -0.23
C ALA A 60 -3.85 6.49 -0.78
N ALA A 61 -4.73 7.48 -0.87
CA ALA A 61 -6.06 7.30 -1.45
C ALA A 61 -5.99 6.91 -2.94
N ASP A 62 -5.15 7.58 -3.73
CA ASP A 62 -4.97 7.28 -5.16
C ASP A 62 -4.45 5.83 -5.34
N ILE A 63 -3.54 5.35 -4.48
CA ILE A 63 -3.04 3.97 -4.50
C ILE A 63 -4.14 2.97 -4.12
N ALA A 64 -4.89 3.24 -3.04
CA ALA A 64 -5.94 2.34 -2.59
C ALA A 64 -7.10 2.23 -3.58
N GLU A 65 -7.39 3.30 -4.33
CA GLU A 65 -8.40 3.28 -5.41
C GLU A 65 -7.95 2.41 -6.60
N GLU A 66 -6.66 2.44 -6.94
CA GLU A 66 -6.10 1.60 -8.01
C GLU A 66 -5.88 0.14 -7.59
N LEU A 67 -5.65 -0.11 -6.30
CA LEU A 67 -5.32 -1.45 -5.81
C LEU A 67 -6.53 -2.39 -5.87
N SER A 68 -6.37 -3.49 -6.62
CA SER A 68 -7.33 -4.59 -6.63
C SER A 68 -6.88 -5.74 -5.73
N VAL A 69 -7.83 -6.28 -4.97
CA VAL A 69 -7.67 -7.50 -4.17
C VAL A 69 -8.15 -8.76 -4.90
N GLU A 70 -8.73 -8.61 -6.09
CA GLU A 70 -9.24 -9.75 -6.86
C GLU A 70 -8.10 -10.67 -7.31
N GLY A 71 -8.29 -11.99 -7.09
CA GLY A 71 -7.33 -13.00 -7.51
C GLY A 71 -6.23 -13.33 -6.49
N TYR A 72 -6.24 -12.69 -5.31
CA TYR A 72 -5.39 -13.04 -4.18
C TYR A 72 -6.14 -13.92 -3.18
N ASP A 73 -5.45 -14.88 -2.57
CA ASP A 73 -6.07 -15.84 -1.66
C ASP A 73 -6.12 -15.33 -0.21
N TYR A 74 -5.19 -14.46 0.17
CA TYR A 74 -4.97 -13.98 1.53
C TYR A 74 -5.17 -12.47 1.69
N LEU A 75 -5.29 -11.71 0.61
CA LEU A 75 -5.61 -10.29 0.63
C LEU A 75 -7.12 -10.07 0.48
N ALA A 76 -7.77 -9.70 1.59
CA ALA A 76 -9.24 -9.56 1.62
C ALA A 76 -9.74 -8.13 1.37
N ALA A 77 -8.98 -7.12 1.79
CA ALA A 77 -9.36 -5.72 1.70
C ALA A 77 -8.13 -4.81 1.76
N VAL A 78 -8.29 -3.60 1.22
CA VAL A 78 -7.39 -2.46 1.35
C VAL A 78 -8.21 -1.27 1.84
N ASP A 79 -7.62 -0.42 2.67
CA ASP A 79 -8.22 0.82 3.13
C ASP A 79 -7.09 1.87 3.32
N THR A 80 -7.42 3.09 3.72
CA THR A 80 -6.42 4.11 4.01
C THR A 80 -6.64 4.75 5.37
N GLN A 81 -5.55 5.06 6.06
CA GLN A 81 -5.59 5.82 7.30
C GLN A 81 -4.53 6.92 7.27
N GLY A 82 -4.94 8.12 6.85
CA GLY A 82 -4.03 9.23 6.65
C GLY A 82 -3.00 8.90 5.57
N PRO A 83 -1.70 8.85 5.88
CA PRO A 83 -0.64 8.57 4.91
C PRO A 83 -0.36 7.08 4.69
N TYR A 84 -1.12 6.19 5.34
CA TYR A 84 -0.95 4.74 5.19
C TYR A 84 -1.98 4.16 4.21
N VAL A 85 -1.51 3.20 3.43
CA VAL A 85 -2.30 2.23 2.65
C VAL A 85 -2.30 0.91 3.41
#